data_AF-A0A1Q7MRC1-F1
#
_entry.id   AF-A0A1Q7MRC1-F1
#
_cell.length_a   1.000
_cell.length_b   1.000
_cell.length_c   1.000
_cell.angle_alpha   90.00
_cell.angle_beta   90.00
_cell.angle_gamma   90.00
#
_symmetry.space_group_name_H-M   'P 1'
#
loop_
_entity.id
_entity.type
_entity.pdbx_description
1 polymer ?
#
loop_
_entity_poly.entity_id
_entity_poly.type
_entity_poly.pdbx_seq_one_letter_code
_entity_poly.pdbx_strand_id
1 'polypeptide(L)'
;MQRIVTVLCLILGFLLLAVLVAIPAHNVTPALAQEAPKTASPAEGYNIHVLAPHLVDGKQMGPYHHYCKVMAPDPQIVCLIYESTEPNAVLSQVEWIYAKKMTRAAVPLKEWNKNWHDHAVEIAGGRVQVLDLPPDKAKEVADTVATTDGMIYHFYFDGKLPNGKTSIAQAVGHKPLTESEYKASAK
;
A
#
# COMPACT_ATOMS: atom_id res chain seq x y z
N MET A 1 -85.63 23.14 14.69
CA MET A 1 -86.42 22.04 15.28
C MET A 1 -85.78 20.72 14.86
N GLN A 2 -85.48 19.84 15.84
CA GLN A 2 -85.33 18.38 15.71
C GLN A 2 -84.03 17.88 15.01
N ARG A 3 -83.11 17.10 15.61
CA ARG A 3 -83.10 16.25 16.82
C ARG A 3 -81.67 16.16 17.38
N ILE A 4 -81.56 16.25 18.70
CA ILE A 4 -80.44 15.76 19.51
C ILE A 4 -80.74 14.29 19.86
N VAL A 5 -79.67 13.52 20.11
CA VAL A 5 -79.61 12.14 20.67
C VAL A 5 -79.81 11.06 19.59
N THR A 6 -78.88 10.12 19.34
CA THR A 6 -78.39 9.12 20.30
C THR A 6 -77.09 8.42 19.80
N VAL A 7 -76.26 7.92 20.74
CA VAL A 7 -75.24 6.84 20.63
C VAL A 7 -73.87 7.29 20.05
N LEU A 8 -72.89 7.79 20.80
CA LEU A 8 -72.02 7.15 21.82
C LEU A 8 -71.64 5.67 21.57
N CYS A 9 -70.33 5.41 21.46
CA CYS A 9 -69.67 4.10 21.33
C CYS A 9 -69.62 3.50 19.91
N LEU A 10 -68.61 3.93 19.14
CA LEU A 10 -67.53 3.05 18.70
C LEU A 10 -66.34 3.93 18.30
N ILE A 11 -65.57 4.20 19.34
CA ILE A 11 -64.19 4.68 19.28
C ILE A 11 -63.37 3.56 18.62
N LEU A 12 -62.29 3.94 17.94
CA LEU A 12 -61.21 3.10 17.39
C LEU A 12 -61.54 2.37 16.08
N GLY A 13 -61.06 2.93 14.96
CA GLY A 13 -60.93 2.11 13.74
C GLY A 13 -60.47 2.83 12.48
N PHE A 14 -60.42 4.16 12.45
CA PHE A 14 -59.91 4.91 11.30
C PHE A 14 -59.04 6.06 11.79
N LEU A 15 -57.89 6.23 11.14
CA LEU A 15 -56.80 7.19 11.45
C LEU A 15 -55.74 6.72 12.45
N LEU A 16 -55.15 5.54 12.20
CA LEU A 16 -53.71 5.41 12.44
C LEU A 16 -53.00 6.21 11.35
N LEU A 17 -52.70 7.46 11.69
CA LEU A 17 -51.82 8.35 10.98
C LEU A 17 -50.49 7.62 10.77
N ALA A 18 -50.23 7.14 9.55
CA ALA A 18 -48.89 6.75 9.15
C ALA A 18 -48.04 8.02 9.13
N VAL A 19 -47.46 8.36 10.29
CA VAL A 19 -46.38 9.33 10.36
C VAL A 19 -45.18 8.64 9.69
N LEU A 20 -45.10 8.75 8.36
CA LEU A 20 -43.84 8.63 7.68
C LEU A 20 -42.95 9.73 8.26
N VAL A 21 -42.12 9.37 9.24
CA VAL A 21 -40.92 10.12 9.53
C VAL A 21 -40.10 10.01 8.26
N ALA A 22 -40.21 11.03 7.40
CA ALA A 22 -39.26 11.24 6.33
C ALA A 22 -37.92 11.51 6.99
N ILE A 23 -37.17 10.44 7.26
CA ILE A 23 -35.75 10.56 7.56
C ILE A 23 -35.18 11.23 6.31
N PRO A 24 -34.63 12.46 6.41
CA PRO A 24 -33.99 13.05 5.25
C PRO A 24 -32.85 12.09 4.90
N ALA A 25 -32.95 11.47 3.73
CA ALA A 25 -31.85 10.80 3.11
C ALA A 25 -30.76 11.85 3.00
N HIS A 26 -29.80 11.80 3.92
CA HIS A 26 -28.59 12.58 3.81
C HIS A 26 -27.90 11.98 2.60
N ASN A 27 -28.09 12.60 1.43
CA ASN A 27 -27.23 12.41 0.29
C ASN A 27 -25.86 12.93 0.75
N VAL A 28 -25.09 12.04 1.36
CA VAL A 28 -23.68 12.27 1.67
C VAL A 28 -22.99 12.25 0.31
N THR A 29 -23.04 13.37 -0.38
CA THR A 29 -22.13 13.64 -1.50
C THR A 29 -20.74 13.57 -0.88
N PRO A 30 -19.86 12.62 -1.27
CA PRO A 30 -18.49 12.65 -0.77
C PRO A 30 -17.94 14.02 -1.13
N ALA A 31 -17.46 14.75 -0.12
CA ALA A 31 -16.78 16.01 -0.34
C ALA A 31 -15.53 15.70 -1.16
N LEU A 32 -15.63 15.81 -2.48
CA LEU A 32 -14.47 15.91 -3.36
C LEU A 32 -13.78 17.19 -2.92
N ALA A 33 -12.65 17.04 -2.24
CA ALA A 33 -11.86 18.16 -1.77
C ALA A 33 -11.66 19.15 -2.93
N GLN A 34 -12.11 20.38 -2.73
CA GLN A 34 -11.87 21.47 -3.68
C GLN A 34 -10.36 21.61 -3.87
N GLU A 35 -9.89 21.58 -5.13
CA GLU A 35 -8.47 21.70 -5.45
C GLU A 35 -7.93 23.04 -4.91
N ALA A 36 -7.22 22.96 -3.80
CA ALA A 36 -6.30 24.01 -3.38
C ALA A 36 -5.19 24.13 -4.44
N PRO A 37 -4.55 25.30 -4.60
CA PRO A 37 -3.41 25.44 -5.50
C PRO A 37 -2.38 24.33 -5.26
N LYS A 38 -1.94 23.67 -6.34
CA LYS A 38 -0.99 22.53 -6.31
C LYS A 38 0.38 22.98 -5.77
N THR A 39 0.45 23.08 -4.45
CA THR A 39 1.71 22.98 -3.73
C THR A 39 2.10 21.50 -3.74
N ALA A 40 3.41 21.23 -3.89
CA ALA A 40 3.90 19.86 -3.88
C ALA A 40 3.46 19.18 -2.57
N SER A 41 2.69 18.09 -2.68
CA SER A 41 2.17 17.35 -1.54
C SER A 41 3.03 16.12 -1.23
N PRO A 42 2.99 15.58 0.00
CA PRO A 42 3.70 14.34 0.32
C PRO A 42 3.31 13.14 -0.56
N ALA A 43 2.10 13.14 -1.11
CA ALA A 43 1.55 12.08 -1.96
C ALA A 43 2.07 12.11 -3.41
N GLU A 44 2.72 13.20 -3.83
CA GLU A 44 3.29 13.32 -5.18
C GLU A 44 4.72 12.76 -5.23
N GLY A 45 5.18 12.35 -6.41
CA GLY A 45 6.58 11.94 -6.65
C GLY A 45 6.84 10.43 -6.67
N TYR A 46 5.80 9.59 -6.61
CA TYR A 46 5.91 8.14 -6.83
C TYR A 46 5.96 7.81 -8.33
N ASN A 47 7.03 8.24 -9.01
CA ASN A 47 7.16 8.21 -10.47
C ASN A 47 8.15 7.16 -11.00
N ILE A 48 8.79 6.40 -10.12
CA ILE A 48 9.64 5.26 -10.50
C ILE A 48 8.78 4.01 -10.47
N HIS A 49 8.59 3.36 -11.62
CA HIS A 49 7.78 2.15 -11.74
C HIS A 49 8.67 0.91 -11.85
N VAL A 50 8.52 -0.02 -10.91
CA VAL A 50 9.26 -1.29 -10.89
C VAL A 50 8.28 -2.47 -10.82
N LEU A 51 8.58 -3.53 -11.55
CA LEU A 51 7.85 -4.80 -11.52
C LEU A 51 8.75 -5.89 -10.91
N ALA A 52 8.31 -6.50 -9.82
CA ALA A 52 9.05 -7.59 -9.16
C ALA A 52 8.10 -8.59 -8.48
N PRO A 53 8.42 -9.89 -8.43
CA PRO A 53 7.72 -10.86 -7.59
C PRO A 53 8.28 -10.84 -6.16
N HIS A 54 7.44 -11.17 -5.17
CA HIS A 54 7.86 -11.28 -3.77
C HIS A 54 7.59 -12.68 -3.19
N LEU A 55 8.30 -13.05 -2.13
CA LEU A 55 7.96 -14.15 -1.24
C LEU A 55 7.14 -13.63 -0.06
N VAL A 56 5.86 -14.01 0.01
CA VAL A 56 4.98 -13.76 1.15
C VAL A 56 4.73 -15.09 1.86
N ASP A 57 5.10 -15.20 3.13
CA ASP A 57 5.05 -16.45 3.90
C ASP A 57 5.71 -17.65 3.17
N GLY A 58 6.82 -17.38 2.49
CA GLY A 58 7.57 -18.39 1.72
C GLY A 58 6.94 -18.77 0.38
N LYS A 59 5.83 -18.14 -0.05
CA LYS A 59 5.20 -18.36 -1.36
C LYS A 59 5.50 -17.20 -2.29
N GLN A 60 5.91 -17.52 -3.51
CA GLN A 60 6.07 -16.51 -4.55
C GLN A 60 4.70 -15.96 -4.96
N MET A 61 4.56 -14.64 -4.93
CA MET A 61 3.37 -13.88 -5.31
C MET A 61 3.76 -12.72 -6.24
N GLY A 62 2.76 -12.10 -6.85
CA GLY A 62 2.94 -11.05 -7.85
C GLY A 62 2.98 -11.59 -9.29
N PRO A 63 3.63 -10.88 -10.24
CA PRO A 63 4.48 -9.72 -9.99
C PRO A 63 3.70 -8.52 -9.46
N TYR A 64 4.36 -7.70 -8.65
CA TYR A 64 3.79 -6.51 -8.05
C TYR A 64 4.34 -5.24 -8.71
N HIS A 65 3.51 -4.20 -8.76
CA HIS A 65 3.85 -2.91 -9.33
C HIS A 65 4.23 -1.93 -8.23
N HIS A 66 5.52 -1.62 -8.13
CA HIS A 66 6.06 -0.64 -7.20
C HIS A 66 6.03 0.72 -7.87
N TYR A 67 5.43 1.69 -7.20
CA TYR A 67 5.57 3.11 -7.52
C TYR A 67 6.39 3.73 -6.41
N CYS A 68 7.61 4.13 -6.73
CA CYS A 68 8.61 4.53 -5.75
C CYS A 68 8.93 6.02 -5.83
N LYS A 69 9.23 6.59 -4.67
CA LYS A 69 9.62 7.99 -4.48
C LYS A 69 10.95 8.08 -3.76
N VAL A 70 11.90 8.82 -4.33
CA VAL A 70 13.17 9.15 -3.67
C VAL A 70 12.94 10.27 -2.65
N MET A 71 13.29 10.00 -1.40
CA MET A 71 13.06 10.92 -0.27
C MET A 71 14.32 11.71 0.11
N ALA A 72 15.51 11.18 -0.17
CA ALA A 72 16.79 11.80 0.18
C ALA A 72 17.91 11.43 -0.82
N PRO A 73 19.01 12.22 -0.91
CA PRO A 73 20.14 11.94 -1.80
C PRO A 73 20.88 10.64 -1.47
N ASP A 74 21.12 10.38 -0.18
CA ASP A 74 21.46 9.03 0.26
C ASP A 74 20.18 8.20 0.12
N PRO A 75 20.18 7.08 -0.64
CA PRO A 75 18.95 6.38 -0.98
C PRO A 75 18.08 6.08 0.24
N GLN A 76 16.99 6.83 0.34
CA GLN A 76 15.83 6.56 1.18
C GLN A 76 14.66 6.62 0.22
N ILE A 77 14.08 5.48 -0.09
CA ILE A 77 13.04 5.35 -1.11
C ILE A 77 11.86 4.68 -0.44
N VAL A 78 10.66 5.19 -0.72
CA VAL A 78 9.40 4.58 -0.27
C VAL A 78 8.64 4.15 -1.51
N CYS A 79 8.13 2.93 -1.50
CA CYS A 79 7.32 2.41 -2.59
C CYS A 79 5.90 2.06 -2.11
N LEU A 80 4.93 2.45 -2.92
CA LEU A 80 3.57 1.96 -2.86
C LEU A 80 3.46 0.79 -3.83
N ILE A 81 3.03 -0.38 -3.35
CA ILE A 81 3.10 -1.63 -4.12
C ILE A 81 1.69 -2.15 -4.38
N TYR A 82 1.33 -2.21 -5.65
CA TYR A 82 -0.01 -2.57 -6.13
C TYR A 82 -0.01 -3.92 -6.84
N GLU A 83 -1.18 -4.55 -6.86
CA GLU A 83 -1.40 -5.83 -7.55
C GLU A 83 -1.51 -5.70 -9.08
N SER A 84 -1.73 -4.50 -9.61
CA SER A 84 -1.79 -4.21 -11.05
C SER A 84 -1.54 -2.72 -11.32
N THR A 85 -1.58 -2.32 -12.61
CA THR A 85 -1.54 -0.92 -13.05
C THR A 85 -2.92 -0.27 -13.19
N GLU A 86 -3.99 -0.97 -12.83
CA GLU A 86 -5.35 -0.42 -12.97
C GLU A 86 -5.54 0.77 -12.01
N PRO A 87 -6.29 1.81 -12.39
CA PRO A 87 -6.49 3.01 -11.56
C PRO A 87 -7.06 2.74 -10.16
N ASN A 88 -7.73 1.60 -9.96
CA ASN A 88 -8.32 1.15 -8.71
C ASN A 88 -7.63 -0.10 -8.14
N ALA A 89 -6.37 -0.36 -8.52
CA ALA A 89 -5.61 -1.50 -8.03
C ALA A 89 -5.49 -1.50 -6.50
N VAL A 90 -5.45 -2.69 -5.92
CA VAL A 90 -5.28 -2.87 -4.48
C VAL A 90 -3.84 -2.55 -4.09
N LEU A 91 -3.66 -1.61 -3.16
CA LEU A 91 -2.39 -1.41 -2.46
C LEU A 91 -2.21 -2.60 -1.51
N SER A 92 -1.35 -3.54 -1.87
CA SER A 92 -1.15 -4.76 -1.09
C SER A 92 0.07 -4.66 -0.19
N GLN A 93 1.04 -3.80 -0.51
CA GLN A 93 2.29 -3.69 0.24
C GLN A 93 2.83 -2.26 0.26
N VAL A 94 3.69 -1.98 1.23
CA VAL A 94 4.54 -0.79 1.25
C VAL A 94 5.96 -1.25 1.50
N GLU A 95 6.90 -0.62 0.84
CA GLU A 95 8.32 -0.90 1.01
C GLU A 95 9.09 0.34 1.40
N TRP A 96 10.00 0.14 2.36
CA TRP A 96 11.06 1.08 2.66
C TRP A 96 12.39 0.53 2.16
N ILE A 97 13.09 1.35 1.40
CA ILE A 97 14.37 1.03 0.80
C ILE A 97 15.40 2.00 1.34
N TYR A 98 16.49 1.47 1.86
CA TYR A 98 17.55 2.26 2.47
C TYR A 98 18.92 1.86 1.95
N ALA A 99 19.81 2.83 1.77
CA ALA A 99 21.21 2.59 1.45
C ALA A 99 21.84 1.57 2.43
N LYS A 100 22.62 0.62 1.91
CA LYS A 100 23.24 -0.44 2.73
C LYS A 100 24.03 0.12 3.90
N LYS A 101 24.76 1.22 3.71
CA LYS A 101 25.49 1.89 4.81
C LYS A 101 24.60 2.25 6.01
N MET A 102 23.33 2.58 5.80
CA MET A 102 22.39 2.93 6.88
C MET A 102 21.91 1.67 7.60
N THR A 103 21.51 0.64 6.86
CA THR A 103 21.03 -0.61 7.45
C THR A 103 22.16 -1.34 8.17
N ARG A 104 23.39 -1.38 7.62
CA ARG A 104 24.56 -1.97 8.29
C ARG A 104 24.92 -1.25 9.59
N ALA A 105 24.69 0.06 9.67
CA ALA A 105 24.96 0.84 10.88
C ALA A 105 23.88 0.66 11.97
N ALA A 106 22.63 0.41 11.60
CA ALA A 106 21.49 0.47 12.51
C ALA A 106 20.77 -0.87 12.76
N VAL A 107 20.90 -1.85 11.85
CA VAL A 107 20.15 -3.11 11.87
C VAL A 107 21.09 -4.26 12.24
N PRO A 108 20.84 -5.01 13.33
CA PRO A 108 21.58 -6.22 13.64
C PRO A 108 21.38 -7.29 12.55
N LEU A 109 22.44 -8.04 12.20
CA LEU A 109 22.40 -9.08 11.16
C LEU A 109 21.22 -10.04 11.27
N LYS A 110 20.89 -10.48 12.50
CA LYS A 110 19.77 -11.39 12.74
C LYS A 110 18.44 -10.80 12.26
N GLU A 111 18.21 -9.52 12.53
CA GLU A 111 17.01 -8.81 12.11
C GLU A 111 17.05 -8.48 10.61
N TRP A 112 18.23 -8.18 10.07
CA TRP A 112 18.41 -8.01 8.62
C TRP A 112 18.03 -9.29 7.87
N ASN A 113 18.62 -10.43 8.23
CA ASN A 113 18.35 -11.72 7.58
C ASN A 113 16.87 -12.13 7.64
N LYS A 114 16.16 -11.67 8.67
CA LYS A 114 14.74 -11.97 8.88
C LYS A 114 13.83 -11.05 8.08
N ASN A 115 14.08 -9.74 8.09
CA ASN A 115 13.10 -8.73 7.67
C ASN A 115 13.52 -7.91 6.45
N TRP A 116 14.79 -7.98 6.03
CA TRP A 116 15.35 -7.20 4.95
C TRP A 116 15.86 -8.09 3.83
N HIS A 117 16.05 -7.51 2.65
CA HIS A 117 16.68 -8.18 1.51
C HIS A 117 17.63 -7.25 0.77
N ASP A 118 18.60 -7.85 0.08
CA ASP A 118 19.60 -7.12 -0.72
C ASP A 118 19.12 -6.97 -2.17
N HIS A 119 18.90 -5.73 -2.61
CA HIS A 119 18.45 -5.46 -3.98
C HIS A 119 19.47 -5.81 -5.07
N ALA A 120 20.78 -5.81 -4.77
CA ALA A 120 21.77 -6.27 -5.74
C ALA A 120 21.57 -7.74 -6.10
N VAL A 121 21.18 -8.56 -5.11
CA VAL A 121 20.89 -9.99 -5.32
C VAL A 121 19.63 -10.15 -6.18
N GLU A 122 18.59 -9.36 -5.92
CA GLU A 122 17.35 -9.39 -6.70
C GLU A 122 17.56 -9.01 -8.17
N ILE A 123 18.26 -7.90 -8.40
CA ILE A 123 18.56 -7.38 -9.73
C ILE A 123 19.43 -8.37 -10.50
N ALA A 124 20.47 -8.93 -9.87
CA ALA A 124 21.31 -9.97 -10.47
C ALA A 124 20.52 -11.24 -10.80
N GLY A 125 19.42 -11.50 -10.09
CA GLY A 125 18.49 -12.59 -10.37
C GLY A 125 17.61 -12.38 -11.60
N GLY A 126 17.60 -11.20 -12.21
CA GLY A 126 16.84 -10.89 -13.44
C GLY A 126 15.32 -10.82 -13.26
N ARG A 127 14.84 -10.69 -12.01
CA ARG A 127 13.40 -10.68 -11.69
C ARG A 127 12.80 -9.28 -11.56
N VAL A 128 13.65 -8.27 -11.51
CA VAL A 128 13.28 -6.86 -11.36
C VAL A 128 13.28 -6.20 -12.73
N GLN A 129 12.19 -5.50 -13.07
CA GLN A 129 12.09 -4.70 -14.29
C GLN A 129 11.77 -3.26 -13.94
N VAL A 130 12.59 -2.31 -14.38
CA VAL A 130 12.25 -0.89 -14.31
C VAL A 130 11.44 -0.56 -15.56
N LEU A 131 10.22 -0.07 -15.36
CA LEU A 131 9.26 0.23 -16.41
C LEU A 131 9.19 1.74 -16.67
N ASP A 132 8.56 2.10 -17.79
CA ASP A 132 8.20 3.48 -18.16
C ASP A 132 9.36 4.48 -18.23
N LEU A 133 10.58 3.98 -18.37
CA LEU A 133 11.80 4.76 -18.54
C LEU A 133 12.59 4.29 -19.77
N PRO A 134 13.30 5.21 -20.45
CA PRO A 134 14.32 4.83 -21.43
C PRO A 134 15.39 3.91 -20.83
N PRO A 135 16.03 3.01 -21.62
CA PRO A 135 16.96 2.01 -21.09
C PRO A 135 18.12 2.54 -20.24
N ASP A 136 18.67 3.71 -20.59
CA ASP A 136 19.73 4.37 -19.82
C ASP A 136 19.22 4.83 -18.45
N LYS A 137 18.02 5.38 -18.38
CA LYS A 137 17.38 5.80 -17.13
C LYS A 137 16.91 4.63 -16.27
N ALA A 138 16.39 3.58 -16.90
CA ALA A 138 16.09 2.32 -16.23
C ALA A 138 17.37 1.72 -15.59
N LYS A 139 18.51 1.80 -16.29
CA LYS A 139 19.79 1.37 -15.75
C LYS A 139 20.25 2.23 -14.58
N GLU A 140 20.15 3.56 -14.65
CA GLU A 140 20.49 4.46 -13.53
C GLU A 140 19.68 4.14 -12.25
N VAL A 141 18.39 3.83 -12.40
CA VAL A 141 17.53 3.39 -11.30
C VAL A 141 18.02 2.05 -10.73
N ALA A 142 18.26 1.06 -11.59
CA ALA A 142 18.73 -0.25 -11.15
C ALA A 142 20.10 -0.17 -10.46
N ASP A 143 21.04 0.61 -11.00
CA ASP A 143 22.37 0.83 -10.42
C ASP A 143 22.26 1.47 -9.02
N THR A 144 21.35 2.44 -8.86
CA THR A 144 21.09 3.09 -7.55
C THR A 144 20.49 2.10 -6.56
N VAL A 145 19.44 1.38 -6.95
CA VAL A 145 18.71 0.45 -6.07
C VAL A 145 19.60 -0.74 -5.68
N ALA A 146 20.54 -1.18 -6.53
CA ALA A 146 21.52 -2.22 -6.17
C ALA A 146 22.40 -1.84 -4.96
N THR A 147 22.50 -0.57 -4.59
CA THR A 147 23.25 -0.11 -3.39
C THR A 147 22.43 -0.11 -2.10
N THR A 148 21.23 -0.67 -2.13
CA THR A 148 20.24 -0.55 -1.05
C THR A 148 19.74 -1.91 -0.56
N ASP A 149 19.09 -1.93 0.59
CA ASP A 149 18.27 -3.04 1.07
C ASP A 149 16.82 -2.59 1.19
N GLY A 150 15.88 -3.51 0.97
CA GLY A 150 14.44 -3.30 1.10
C GLY A 150 13.84 -4.02 2.30
N MET A 151 12.78 -3.45 2.88
CA MET A 151 11.90 -4.09 3.85
C MET A 151 10.45 -3.86 3.43
N ILE A 152 9.75 -4.95 3.15
CA ILE A 152 8.41 -4.93 2.57
C ILE A 152 7.38 -5.36 3.61
N TYR A 153 6.38 -4.53 3.85
CA TYR A 153 5.24 -4.84 4.69
C TYR A 153 4.07 -5.25 3.81
N HIS A 154 3.59 -6.48 3.98
CA HIS A 154 2.45 -7.02 3.28
C HIS A 154 1.18 -6.90 4.14
N PHE A 155 0.07 -6.50 3.53
CA PHE A 155 -1.25 -6.40 4.17
C PHE A 155 -2.15 -7.54 3.71
N TYR A 156 -2.84 -8.20 4.65
CA TYR A 156 -3.78 -9.27 4.32
C TYR A 156 -5.21 -8.77 4.21
N PHE A 157 -5.96 -9.44 3.35
CA PHE A 157 -7.36 -9.15 3.06
C PHE A 157 -8.21 -10.40 3.23
N ASP A 158 -9.43 -10.23 3.76
CA ASP A 158 -10.49 -11.23 3.73
C ASP A 158 -11.47 -10.83 2.63
N GLY A 159 -11.33 -11.47 1.46
CA GLY A 159 -11.99 -11.00 0.24
C GLY A 159 -11.40 -9.65 -0.21
N LYS A 160 -12.21 -8.59 -0.21
CA LYS A 160 -11.79 -7.24 -0.63
C LYS A 160 -11.46 -6.29 0.53
N LEU A 161 -11.61 -6.74 1.77
CA LEU A 161 -11.46 -5.89 2.95
C LEU A 161 -10.17 -6.24 3.70
N PRO A 162 -9.38 -5.25 4.16
CA PRO A 162 -8.19 -5.52 4.96
C PRO A 162 -8.62 -6.14 6.30
N ASN A 163 -7.90 -7.16 6.76
CA ASN A 163 -8.24 -7.90 7.99
C ASN A 163 -7.35 -7.52 9.19
N GLY A 164 -6.46 -6.54 9.03
CA GLY A 164 -5.57 -6.03 10.06
C GLY A 164 -4.30 -6.86 10.30
N LYS A 165 -4.13 -8.02 9.65
CA LYS A 165 -2.88 -8.79 9.72
C LYS A 165 -1.85 -8.21 8.76
N THR A 166 -0.58 -8.36 9.15
CA THR A 166 0.57 -8.01 8.32
C THR A 166 1.68 -9.05 8.45
N SER A 167 2.55 -9.10 7.44
CA SER A 167 3.79 -9.88 7.47
C SER A 167 4.90 -9.11 6.77
N ILE A 168 6.13 -9.58 6.92
CA ILE A 168 7.27 -9.04 6.17
C ILE A 168 7.49 -9.94 4.96
N ALA A 169 7.27 -9.37 3.77
CA ALA A 169 7.57 -10.05 2.52
C ALA A 169 9.08 -9.97 2.23
N GLN A 170 9.55 -10.91 1.43
CA GLN A 170 10.96 -11.07 1.10
C GLN A 170 11.18 -11.05 -0.41
N ALA A 171 12.42 -10.75 -0.79
CA ALA A 171 12.91 -10.91 -2.13
C ALA A 171 12.76 -12.34 -2.65
N VAL A 172 12.35 -12.52 -3.90
CA VAL A 172 12.50 -13.84 -4.54
C VAL A 172 13.98 -14.13 -4.77
N GLY A 173 14.50 -15.09 -4.01
CA GLY A 173 15.92 -15.43 -4.02
C GLY A 173 16.71 -14.77 -2.89
N HIS A 174 16.04 -14.19 -1.88
CA HIS A 174 16.68 -13.76 -0.64
C HIS A 174 17.64 -14.82 -0.10
N LYS A 175 18.83 -14.38 0.30
CA LYS A 175 19.85 -15.22 0.91
C LYS A 175 20.28 -14.57 2.21
N PRO A 176 20.13 -15.26 3.35
CA PRO A 176 20.72 -14.80 4.60
C PRO A 176 22.22 -14.60 4.41
N LEU A 177 22.72 -13.46 4.88
CA LEU A 177 24.14 -13.14 4.89
C LEU A 177 24.80 -13.72 6.14
N THR A 178 26.04 -14.15 5.99
CA THR A 178 26.97 -14.38 7.09
C THR A 178 27.46 -13.05 7.67
N GLU A 179 28.09 -13.09 8.84
CA GLU A 179 28.64 -11.89 9.47
C GLU A 179 29.72 -11.21 8.62
N SER A 180 30.56 -11.99 7.94
CA SER A 180 31.58 -11.44 7.05
C SER A 180 30.98 -10.78 5.81
N GLU A 181 29.97 -11.40 5.20
CA GLU A 181 29.28 -10.83 4.04
C GLU A 181 28.54 -9.54 4.42
N TYR A 182 27.83 -9.54 5.54
CA TYR A 182 27.09 -8.37 6.03
C TYR A 182 28.01 -7.17 6.28
N LYS A 183 29.16 -7.39 6.91
CA LYS A 183 30.16 -6.34 7.14
C LYS A 183 30.79 -5.85 5.83
N ALA A 184 31.05 -6.76 4.89
CA ALA A 184 31.66 -6.41 3.59
C ALA A 184 30.72 -5.60 2.70
N SER A 185 29.40 -5.79 2.83
CA SER A 185 28.39 -5.12 2.01
C SER A 185 27.99 -3.73 2.51
N ALA A 186 28.72 -3.15 3.47
CA ALA A 186 28.43 -1.81 4.03
C ALA A 186 28.89 -0.65 3.12
N LYS A 187 29.52 -0.96 1.99
CA LYS A 187 30.05 0.00 1.02
C LYS A 187 28.98 0.51 0.06
#